data_AF-A0AAN8LUY8-F1
#
_entry.id   AF-A0AAN8LUY8-F1
#
_cell.length_a   1.000
_cell.length_b   1.000
_cell.length_c   1.000
_cell.angle_alpha   90.00
_cell.angle_beta   90.00
_cell.angle_gamma   90.00
#
_symmetry.space_group_name_H-M   'P 1'
#
loop_
_entity.id
_entity.type
_entity.pdbx_description
1 polymer ?
#
loop_
_entity_poly.entity_id
_entity_poly.type
_entity_poly.pdbx_seq_one_letter_code
_entity_poly.pdbx_strand_id
1 'polypeptide(L)'
;MRRKERVRGILSLEYCIGIIEGKPKQACYFVGFQDDSLIYMDPHYCQSFVDVSTNHFPLQSYHCPSPKKMPFSKLDPSCTIGFYSTNVQDYERISQELSKVLQPSVKDKYPAFTFMQGHGREYDLSAALTPEKREWPFIHNPRTAAATAGDFVLL
;
A
#
# COMPACT_ATOMS: atom_id res chain seq x y z
N MET A 1 18.31 -3.53 -9.67
CA MET A 1 18.24 -2.37 -10.59
C MET A 1 16.82 -2.14 -11.12
N ARG A 2 16.13 -3.16 -11.67
CA ARG A 2 14.76 -3.02 -12.25
C ARG A 2 13.66 -2.60 -11.26
N ARG A 3 13.55 -3.27 -10.10
CA ARG A 3 12.61 -2.92 -9.01
C ARG A 3 12.71 -1.45 -8.57
N LYS A 4 13.94 -0.94 -8.51
CA LYS A 4 14.24 0.44 -8.07
C LYS A 4 13.59 1.48 -8.98
N GLU A 5 13.66 1.31 -10.30
CA GLU A 5 13.09 2.27 -11.26
C GLU A 5 11.56 2.33 -11.16
N ARG A 6 10.88 1.18 -11.02
CA ARG A 6 9.43 1.17 -10.79
C ARG A 6 9.01 1.79 -9.47
N VAL A 7 9.69 1.43 -8.38
CA VAL A 7 9.39 1.98 -7.06
C VAL A 7 9.55 3.50 -7.07
N ARG A 8 10.59 4.01 -7.74
CA ARG A 8 10.74 5.46 -7.96
C ARG A 8 9.61 6.05 -8.77
N GLY A 9 9.27 5.45 -9.91
CA GLY A 9 8.18 5.94 -10.77
C GLY A 9 6.86 6.03 -9.99
N ILE A 10 6.55 5.01 -9.20
CA ILE A 10 5.35 4.97 -8.35
C ILE A 10 5.39 6.03 -7.25
N LEU A 11 6.49 6.11 -6.49
CA LEU A 11 6.65 7.12 -5.42
C LEU A 11 6.73 8.56 -5.96
N SER A 12 6.93 8.75 -7.26
CA SER A 12 6.91 10.07 -7.90
C SER A 12 5.51 10.53 -8.30
N LEU A 13 4.49 9.65 -8.23
CA LEU A 13 3.12 10.01 -8.52
C LEU A 13 2.53 10.81 -7.36
N GLU A 14 1.84 11.91 -7.68
CA GLU A 14 1.15 12.78 -6.71
C GLU A 14 0.15 12.01 -5.84
N TYR A 15 -0.47 10.98 -6.42
CA TYR A 15 -1.47 10.15 -5.76
C TYR A 15 -0.90 9.03 -4.90
N CYS A 16 0.42 8.80 -4.94
CA CYS A 16 1.05 7.76 -4.13
C CYS A 16 1.20 8.25 -2.69
N ILE A 17 0.59 7.53 -1.76
CA ILE A 17 0.69 7.82 -0.31
C ILE A 17 1.78 6.97 0.35
N GLY A 18 2.70 6.40 -0.42
CA GLY A 18 3.83 5.65 0.09
C GLY A 18 3.66 4.13 0.07
N ILE A 19 4.60 3.44 0.72
CA ILE A 19 4.74 1.99 0.71
C ILE A 19 4.90 1.49 2.14
N ILE A 20 4.20 0.42 2.51
CA ILE A 20 4.35 -0.27 3.80
C ILE A 20 5.08 -1.60 3.56
N GLU A 21 6.13 -1.85 4.33
CA GLU A 21 6.89 -3.11 4.27
C GLU A 21 6.24 -4.23 5.07
N GLY A 22 6.14 -5.43 4.47
CA GLY A 22 5.57 -6.62 5.12
C GLY A 22 6.55 -7.42 5.98
N LYS A 23 7.71 -6.85 6.34
CA LYS A 23 8.78 -7.58 7.04
C LYS A 23 8.43 -7.83 8.51
N PRO A 24 8.39 -9.09 8.99
CA PRO A 24 8.07 -9.38 10.38
C PRO A 24 9.00 -8.66 11.37
N LYS A 25 8.41 -7.96 12.35
CA LYS A 25 9.10 -7.19 13.41
C LYS A 25 10.01 -6.06 12.89
N GLN A 26 9.89 -5.69 11.61
CA GLN A 26 10.72 -4.68 10.94
C GLN A 26 9.91 -3.87 9.91
N ALA A 27 8.60 -3.72 10.13
CA ALA A 27 7.72 -2.98 9.23
C ALA A 27 8.09 -1.49 9.18
N CYS A 28 8.34 -0.96 7.98
CA CYS A 28 8.68 0.44 7.75
C CYS A 28 7.66 1.09 6.81
N TYR A 29 7.47 2.40 6.94
CA TYR A 29 6.62 3.19 6.06
C TYR A 29 7.48 4.12 5.20
N PHE A 30 7.53 3.88 3.90
CA PHE A 30 8.28 4.66 2.93
C PHE A 30 7.43 5.78 2.37
N VAL A 31 7.93 7.01 2.46
CA VAL A 31 7.22 8.21 2.00
C VAL A 31 7.77 8.77 0.69
N GLY A 32 8.94 8.32 0.26
CA GLY A 32 9.58 8.84 -0.94
C GLY A 32 11.02 8.38 -1.08
N PHE A 33 11.79 9.11 -1.85
CA PHE A 33 13.20 8.82 -2.09
C PHE A 33 14.00 10.09 -2.35
N GLN A 34 15.29 10.01 -2.13
CA GLN A 34 16.27 11.00 -2.58
C GLN A 34 17.49 10.25 -3.12
N ASP A 35 17.95 10.64 -4.30
CA ASP A 35 19.00 9.94 -5.02
C ASP A 35 18.71 8.43 -5.01
N ASP A 36 19.72 7.62 -4.67
CA ASP A 36 19.68 6.17 -4.58
C ASP A 36 19.16 5.62 -3.23
N SER A 37 18.48 6.43 -2.43
CA SER A 37 17.94 6.04 -1.12
C SER A 37 16.44 6.28 -0.99
N LEU A 38 15.75 5.31 -0.41
CA LEU A 38 14.38 5.46 0.08
C LEU A 38 14.38 6.23 1.40
N ILE A 39 13.36 7.07 1.60
CA ILE A 39 13.10 7.81 2.83
C ILE A 39 11.93 7.14 3.54
N TYR A 40 12.08 6.84 4.83
CA TYR A 40 11.08 6.10 5.59
C TYR A 40 10.94 6.55 7.04
N MET A 41 9.76 6.26 7.59
CA MET A 41 9.45 6.34 9.01
C MET A 41 9.48 4.94 9.62
N ASP A 42 10.04 4.87 10.82
CA ASP A 42 10.28 3.63 11.55
C ASP A 42 9.48 3.66 12.86
N PRO A 43 8.45 2.80 13.01
CA PRO A 43 7.60 2.79 14.20
C PRO A 43 8.23 2.04 15.39
N HIS A 44 9.43 1.43 15.26
CA HIS A 44 10.05 0.60 16.31
C HIS A 44 10.72 1.44 17.41
N TYR A 45 10.01 2.46 17.90
CA TYR A 45 10.40 3.24 19.07
C TYR A 45 9.23 3.29 20.05
N CYS A 46 9.47 2.82 21.28
CA CYS A 46 8.45 2.87 22.32
C CYS A 46 8.35 4.30 22.87
N GLN A 47 7.15 4.88 22.79
CA GLN A 47 6.83 6.20 23.32
C GLN A 47 5.93 6.07 24.54
N SER A 48 5.98 7.07 25.44
CA SER A 48 5.01 7.17 26.52
C SER A 48 3.60 7.39 25.96
N PHE A 49 2.61 6.84 26.66
CA PHE A 49 1.20 7.08 26.33
C PHE A 49 0.86 8.57 26.41
N VAL A 50 0.07 9.05 25.43
CA VAL A 50 -0.48 10.41 25.39
C VAL A 50 -1.99 10.32 25.50
N ASP A 51 -2.58 11.01 26.48
CA ASP A 51 -4.03 11.07 26.65
C ASP A 51 -4.67 12.04 25.64
N VAL A 52 -5.24 11.46 24.58
CA VAL A 52 -5.90 12.18 23.49
C VAL A 52 -7.34 12.61 23.81
N SER A 53 -7.85 12.29 25.00
CA SER A 53 -9.19 12.74 25.43
C SER A 53 -9.21 14.20 25.87
N THR A 54 -8.04 14.76 26.17
CA THR A 54 -7.88 16.16 26.59
C THR A 54 -7.88 17.10 25.38
N ASN A 55 -8.49 18.28 25.53
CA ASN A 55 -8.33 19.34 24.54
C ASN A 55 -6.85 19.77 24.50
N HIS A 56 -6.29 19.91 23.28
CA HIS A 56 -4.90 20.32 23.04
C HIS A 56 -3.81 19.37 23.60
N PHE A 57 -4.00 18.05 23.49
CA PHE A 57 -2.94 17.09 23.79
C PHE A 57 -1.67 17.33 22.95
N PRO A 58 -0.47 16.99 23.47
CA PRO A 58 0.78 17.24 22.77
C PRO A 58 0.91 16.39 21.50
N LEU A 59 1.22 17.03 20.37
CA LEU A 59 1.37 16.36 19.07
C LEU A 59 2.81 15.93 18.76
N GLN A 60 3.81 16.44 19.48
CA GLN A 60 5.23 16.22 19.18
C GLN A 60 5.61 14.75 18.98
N SER A 61 5.04 13.82 19.75
CA SER A 61 5.28 12.37 19.64
C SER A 61 4.76 11.73 18.35
N TYR A 62 3.85 12.41 17.65
CA TYR A 62 3.22 11.94 16.40
C TYR A 62 3.90 12.51 15.15
N HIS A 63 4.89 13.38 15.31
CA HIS A 63 5.70 13.90 14.21
C HIS A 63 7.09 13.28 14.26
N CYS A 64 7.59 12.80 13.12
CA CYS A 64 8.95 12.27 13.01
C CYS A 64 9.92 13.42 12.68
N PRO A 65 10.81 13.85 13.60
CA PRO A 65 11.74 14.94 13.32
C PRO A 65 12.90 14.53 12.40
N SER A 66 13.20 13.22 12.33
CA SER A 66 14.38 12.68 11.67
C SER A 66 14.02 11.44 10.84
N PRO A 67 13.48 11.61 9.62
CA PRO A 67 13.19 10.49 8.75
C PRO A 67 14.48 9.74 8.38
N LYS A 68 14.38 8.42 8.28
CA LYS A 68 15.53 7.55 8.01
C LYS A 68 15.70 7.33 6.51
N LYS A 69 16.91 6.94 6.10
CA LYS A 69 17.26 6.62 4.71
C LYS A 69 17.84 5.23 4.59
N MET A 70 17.50 4.52 3.51
CA MET A 70 18.18 3.28 3.16
C MET A 70 18.22 3.02 1.65
N PRO A 71 19.19 2.21 1.15
CA PRO A 71 19.24 1.87 -0.27
C PRO A 71 18.03 1.06 -0.72
N PHE A 72 17.58 1.25 -1.97
CA PHE A 72 16.49 0.46 -2.58
C PHE A 72 16.73 -1.06 -2.55
N SER A 73 17.98 -1.51 -2.49
CA SER A 73 18.32 -2.94 -2.43
C SER A 73 17.92 -3.60 -1.12
N LYS A 74 17.60 -2.82 -0.08
CA LYS A 74 17.17 -3.33 1.23
C LYS A 74 15.65 -3.38 1.41
N LEU A 75 14.88 -2.85 0.45
CA LEU A 75 13.42 -2.91 0.47
C LEU A 75 12.97 -4.37 0.33
N ASP A 76 12.24 -4.90 1.32
CA ASP A 76 11.69 -6.26 1.27
C ASP A 76 10.79 -6.45 0.04
N PRO A 77 10.84 -7.61 -0.63
CA PRO A 77 9.98 -7.89 -1.77
C PRO A 77 8.50 -7.79 -1.45
N SER A 78 8.10 -8.15 -0.21
CA SER A 78 6.75 -8.06 0.32
C SER A 78 6.47 -6.64 0.81
N CYS A 79 5.61 -5.94 0.07
CA CYS A 79 5.19 -4.59 0.43
C CYS A 79 3.81 -4.28 -0.13
N THR A 80 3.13 -3.35 0.51
CA THR A 80 1.85 -2.78 0.06
C THR A 80 2.09 -1.35 -0.41
N ILE A 81 1.56 -1.00 -1.57
CA ILE A 81 1.65 0.35 -2.13
C ILE A 81 0.29 1.02 -1.95
N GLY A 82 0.28 2.21 -1.37
CA GLY A 82 -0.94 2.99 -1.18
C GLY A 82 -1.11 4.05 -2.26
N PHE A 83 -2.34 4.20 -2.73
CA PHE A 83 -2.78 5.33 -3.54
C PHE A 83 -4.01 5.96 -2.91
N TYR A 84 -4.13 7.28 -3.01
CA TYR A 84 -5.29 8.02 -2.51
C TYR A 84 -6.01 8.74 -3.63
N SER A 85 -7.32 8.59 -3.65
CA SER A 85 -8.24 9.15 -4.64
C SER A 85 -9.39 9.82 -3.91
N THR A 86 -9.57 11.13 -4.08
CA THR A 86 -10.66 11.86 -3.41
C THR A 86 -11.99 11.70 -4.14
N ASN A 87 -11.94 11.55 -5.46
CA ASN A 87 -13.11 11.38 -6.32
C ASN A 87 -12.82 10.38 -7.44
N VAL A 88 -13.82 10.14 -8.29
CA VAL A 88 -13.70 9.20 -9.42
C VAL A 88 -12.72 9.71 -10.48
N GLN A 89 -12.63 11.02 -10.68
CA GLN A 89 -11.71 11.61 -11.66
C GLN A 89 -10.25 11.40 -11.26
N ASP A 90 -9.92 11.47 -9.98
CA ASP A 90 -8.58 11.15 -9.47
C ASP A 90 -8.24 9.68 -9.70
N TYR A 91 -9.20 8.77 -9.50
CA TYR A 91 -9.01 7.34 -9.77
C TYR A 91 -8.68 7.06 -11.25
N GLU A 92 -9.41 7.70 -12.17
CA GLU A 92 -9.15 7.59 -13.60
C GLU A 92 -7.73 8.11 -13.95
N ARG A 93 -7.32 9.24 -13.35
CA ARG A 93 -5.95 9.78 -13.53
C ARG A 93 -4.90 8.83 -12.96
N ILE A 94 -5.12 8.29 -11.76
CA ILE A 94 -4.24 7.31 -11.11
C ILE A 94 -4.04 6.11 -12.03
N SER A 95 -5.13 5.56 -12.56
CA SER A 95 -5.10 4.40 -13.45
C SER A 95 -4.32 4.69 -14.74
N GLN A 96 -4.49 5.87 -15.33
CA GLN A 96 -3.76 6.31 -16.52
C GLN A 96 -2.26 6.51 -16.25
N GLU A 97 -1.91 7.22 -15.18
CA GLU A 97 -0.50 7.49 -14.83
C GLU A 97 0.23 6.21 -14.43
N LEU A 98 -0.39 5.34 -13.64
CA LEU A 98 0.20 4.05 -13.29
C LEU A 98 0.37 3.15 -14.52
N SER A 99 -0.58 3.17 -15.46
CA SER A 99 -0.45 2.42 -16.70
C SER A 99 0.79 2.87 -17.50
N LYS A 100 1.17 4.16 -17.43
CA LYS A 100 2.42 4.68 -18.04
C LYS A 100 3.67 4.25 -17.26
N VAL A 101 3.64 4.34 -15.93
CA VAL A 101 4.77 3.97 -15.06
C VAL A 101 5.07 2.47 -15.10
N LEU A 102 4.03 1.65 -15.25
CA LEU A 102 4.14 0.19 -15.24
C LEU A 102 4.33 -0.41 -16.63
N GLN A 103 4.46 0.39 -17.69
CA GLN A 103 4.62 -0.14 -19.04
C GLN A 103 5.85 -1.06 -19.13
N PRO A 104 5.70 -2.27 -19.71
CA PRO A 104 6.82 -3.13 -19.98
C PRO A 104 7.86 -2.42 -20.86
N SER A 105 9.13 -2.62 -20.55
CA SER A 105 10.24 -2.12 -21.36
C SER A 105 11.06 -3.27 -21.91
N VAL A 106 11.98 -2.99 -22.84
CA VAL A 106 12.91 -3.99 -23.40
C VAL A 106 13.70 -4.71 -22.31
N LYS A 107 14.00 -4.03 -21.20
CA LYS A 107 14.75 -4.57 -20.05
C LYS A 107 13.85 -5.22 -19.00
N ASP A 108 12.54 -5.00 -19.05
CA ASP A 108 11.63 -5.38 -17.98
C ASP A 108 10.25 -5.77 -18.49
N LYS A 109 10.05 -7.09 -18.67
CA LYS A 109 8.92 -7.65 -19.40
C LYS A 109 7.60 -7.70 -18.61
N TYR A 110 7.65 -7.67 -17.28
CA TYR A 110 6.49 -7.98 -16.43
C TYR A 110 6.13 -6.84 -15.50
N PRO A 111 4.98 -6.15 -15.66
CA PRO A 111 4.59 -5.03 -14.80
C PRO A 111 4.49 -5.46 -13.33
N ALA A 112 4.52 -4.50 -12.39
CA ALA A 112 4.42 -4.83 -10.96
C ALA A 112 3.01 -5.33 -10.60
N PHE A 113 2.01 -4.69 -11.16
CA PHE A 113 0.59 -5.05 -11.15
C PHE A 113 -0.07 -4.48 -12.41
N THR A 114 -1.30 -4.88 -12.69
CA THR A 114 -2.04 -4.45 -13.90
C THR A 114 -3.46 -4.05 -13.54
N PHE A 115 -3.96 -3.00 -14.18
CA PHE A 115 -5.38 -2.68 -14.17
C PHE A 115 -6.12 -3.54 -15.18
N MET A 116 -7.22 -4.16 -14.74
CA MET A 116 -8.11 -4.94 -15.59
C MET A 116 -9.53 -4.44 -15.39
N GLN A 117 -10.24 -4.19 -16.49
CA GLN A 117 -11.66 -3.88 -16.43
C GLN A 117 -12.46 -5.16 -16.18
N GLY A 118 -13.25 -5.17 -15.12
CA GLY A 118 -14.09 -6.30 -14.73
C GLY A 118 -14.03 -6.54 -13.23
N HIS A 119 -14.55 -7.68 -12.82
CA HIS A 119 -14.43 -8.19 -11.45
C HIS A 119 -13.52 -9.43 -11.48
N GLY A 120 -12.70 -9.60 -10.46
CA GLY A 120 -12.08 -10.90 -10.23
C GLY A 120 -13.19 -11.92 -10.06
N ARG A 121 -13.23 -12.96 -10.89
CA ARG A 121 -13.90 -14.18 -10.46
C ARG A 121 -13.10 -14.64 -9.26
N GLU A 122 -13.73 -14.73 -8.08
CA GLU A 122 -13.13 -15.51 -7.00
C GLU A 122 -12.75 -16.84 -7.63
N TYR A 123 -11.45 -17.07 -7.80
CA TYR A 123 -10.98 -18.41 -8.09
C TYR A 123 -11.34 -19.16 -6.83
N ASP A 124 -12.47 -19.85 -6.88
CA ASP A 124 -13.04 -20.55 -5.76
C ASP A 124 -12.01 -21.57 -5.31
N LEU A 125 -11.24 -21.22 -4.28
CA LEU A 125 -10.33 -22.12 -3.57
C LEU A 125 -11.12 -23.26 -2.89
N SER A 126 -12.44 -23.30 -3.06
CA SER A 126 -13.34 -24.38 -2.66
C SER A 126 -12.98 -25.75 -3.23
N ALA A 127 -12.19 -25.84 -4.30
CA ALA A 127 -11.73 -27.14 -4.80
C ALA A 127 -10.74 -27.84 -3.86
N ALA A 128 -10.20 -27.17 -2.82
CA ALA A 128 -9.18 -27.75 -1.93
C ALA A 128 -9.45 -27.61 -0.42
N LEU A 129 -10.58 -27.05 0.02
CA LEU A 129 -10.86 -26.86 1.45
C LEU A 129 -12.21 -27.47 1.83
N THR A 130 -12.16 -28.46 2.73
CA THR A 130 -13.35 -29.09 3.32
C THR A 130 -14.21 -28.05 4.07
N PRO A 131 -15.54 -28.26 4.18
CA PRO A 131 -16.50 -27.26 4.66
C PRO A 131 -16.30 -26.75 6.10
N GLU A 132 -15.42 -27.37 6.90
CA GLU A 132 -15.27 -27.11 8.33
C GLU A 132 -14.26 -26.02 8.70
N LYS A 133 -13.60 -25.36 7.74
CA LYS A 133 -12.65 -24.25 8.01
C LYS A 133 -13.07 -22.91 7.39
N ARG A 134 -14.36 -22.62 7.39
CA ARG A 134 -14.94 -21.37 6.85
C ARG A 134 -15.03 -20.20 7.85
N GLU A 135 -14.31 -20.22 8.96
CA GLU A 135 -14.43 -19.15 9.96
C GLU A 135 -13.08 -18.45 10.23
N TRP A 136 -12.96 -17.19 9.78
CA TRP A 136 -12.09 -16.21 10.41
C TRP A 136 -12.83 -15.66 11.64
N PRO A 137 -12.35 -15.85 12.88
CA PRO A 137 -13.15 -15.65 14.09
C PRO A 137 -13.42 -14.17 14.47
N PHE A 138 -13.15 -13.20 13.59
CA PHE A 138 -13.20 -11.78 13.96
C PHE A 138 -14.12 -10.90 13.11
N ILE A 139 -14.80 -11.44 12.09
CA ILE A 139 -15.70 -10.63 11.25
C ILE A 139 -17.10 -11.25 11.29
N HIS A 140 -17.85 -10.90 12.33
CA HIS A 140 -19.30 -10.95 12.27
C HIS A 140 -19.83 -9.55 11.94
N ASN A 141 -20.46 -9.39 10.78
CA ASN A 141 -21.47 -8.36 10.62
C ASN A 141 -22.59 -8.87 9.69
N PRO A 142 -23.85 -8.97 10.16
CA PRO A 142 -24.94 -9.49 9.35
C PRO A 142 -25.58 -8.37 8.50
N ARG A 143 -25.63 -8.60 7.17
CA ARG A 143 -26.61 -8.11 6.16
C ARG A 143 -26.89 -6.58 6.17
N THR A 144 -26.76 -5.85 5.05
CA THR A 144 -27.66 -5.97 3.88
C THR A 144 -27.15 -5.05 2.76
N ALA A 145 -27.35 -5.50 1.52
CA ALA A 145 -27.12 -4.87 0.23
C ALA A 145 -27.24 -3.33 0.12
N ALA A 146 -26.21 -2.73 -0.49
CA ALA A 146 -26.35 -1.85 -1.65
C ALA A 146 -25.00 -1.79 -2.37
N ALA A 147 -24.83 -2.61 -3.41
CA ALA A 147 -23.67 -2.47 -4.29
C ALA A 147 -23.81 -1.13 -5.02
N THR A 148 -22.84 -0.22 -4.82
CA THR A 148 -22.68 0.97 -5.64
C THR A 148 -21.36 0.90 -6.38
N ALA A 149 -21.29 1.57 -7.53
CA ALA A 149 -20.13 1.60 -8.40
C ALA A 149 -18.91 2.21 -7.69
N GLY A 150 -18.15 1.40 -6.97
CA GLY A 150 -17.02 1.87 -6.16
C GLY A 150 -16.17 0.77 -5.51
N ASP A 151 -16.54 -0.51 -5.65
CA ASP A 151 -15.81 -1.60 -5.00
C ASP A 151 -14.65 -2.10 -5.89
N PHE A 152 -13.53 -1.37 -5.85
CA PHE A 152 -12.27 -1.85 -6.41
C PHE A 152 -11.40 -2.47 -5.31
N VAL A 153 -11.03 -3.74 -5.50
CA VAL A 153 -9.99 -4.41 -4.71
C VAL A 153 -8.71 -4.39 -5.53
N LEU A 154 -7.66 -3.74 -5.03
CA LEU A 154 -6.31 -3.92 -5.56
C LEU A 154 -5.70 -5.17 -4.91
N LEU A 155 -5.31 -6.14 -5.76
CA LEU A 155 -4.54 -7.33 -5.41
C LEU A 155 -3.04 -7.03 -5.41
#